data_AF-A0A4Q5XJ36-F1
#
_entry.id   AF-A0A4Q5XJ36-F1
#
_cell.length_a   1.000
_cell.length_b   1.000
_cell.length_c   1.000
_cell.angle_alpha   90.00
_cell.angle_beta   90.00
_cell.angle_gamma   90.00
#
_symmetry.space_group_name_H-M   'P 1'
#
loop_
_entity.id
_entity.type
_entity.pdbx_description
1 polymer ?
#
loop_
_entity_poly.entity_id
_entity_poly.type
_entity_poly.pdbx_seq_one_letter_code
_entity_poly.pdbx_strand_id
1 'polypeptide(L)'
;MRARGGESAQFAALRAWHGGCLGRHREQVARTPRSRTFHMRSLTFPSRLLRALPLAASITLTACSDEDDAADVPETIALTAEQTAELDAYLGEALGRYRVPGAAIAIVRGGNVVYERGFGVRSVESAQPVTPETLFAVGSLTKSMTSLMVATLADDHKIDWDTRATDILPSFALSDPASTPQIRVRDLLNGTSGVPRYDSPLFIRTFSPTELIDLVSGIPTVAPPGKSFGYSSAMVAIGGYVAARAGEEPTGGSDMRSGYERLMQERVFSPIGMASTTFDMDACLAVADHAMPHAYDGAREAVVGTPIEVERFVESVAPAGGAWSSLRDLERYASTQLGGVAPNGRRIVTAKNLGELHAEAIADIPREEWPTVDRQGAGYAMGWYTMADYRGLTALSHDGNTAGFTSEVLLLPEAELAIIVLANLAQANSFYGAVEQFAVETALSLAHQGDALQVEASEQLIGQLRDIAASSIPVERARALPYLGEYEHHARVDFTSQGFVLTGDFGVIPLAEYADSGAFVRTGELEGMTFAIFDSSTHPTQVTVGAPGEDGLSQPFVLRRLAAP
;
A
#
# COMPACT_ATOMS: atom_id res chain seq x y z
N MET A 1 42.26 -21.36 -21.55
CA MET A 1 42.33 -19.94 -21.16
C MET A 1 40.91 -19.45 -20.96
N ARG A 2 40.51 -19.19 -19.71
CA ARG A 2 39.15 -18.70 -19.35
C ARG A 2 39.07 -17.20 -19.68
N ALA A 3 38.12 -16.81 -20.52
CA ALA A 3 37.78 -15.41 -20.73
C ALA A 3 36.97 -14.92 -19.52
N ARG A 4 37.49 -13.93 -18.80
CA ARG A 4 36.74 -13.18 -17.79
C ARG A 4 35.82 -12.21 -18.54
N GLY A 5 34.52 -12.31 -18.33
CA GLY A 5 33.55 -11.32 -18.78
C GLY A 5 33.82 -9.99 -18.07
N GLY A 6 33.99 -8.93 -18.85
CA GLY A 6 33.98 -7.57 -18.33
C GLY A 6 32.54 -7.12 -18.14
N GLU A 7 32.22 -6.58 -16.96
CA GLU A 7 31.02 -5.77 -16.77
C GLU A 7 31.04 -4.56 -17.70
N SER A 8 29.89 -4.18 -18.26
CA SER A 8 29.77 -2.92 -18.97
C SER A 8 29.93 -1.75 -17.98
N ALA A 9 30.51 -0.63 -18.43
CA ALA A 9 30.68 0.57 -17.62
C ALA A 9 29.35 1.10 -17.04
N GLN A 10 28.22 0.73 -17.65
CA GLN A 10 26.86 1.06 -17.21
C GLN A 10 26.47 0.35 -15.89
N PHE A 11 26.85 -0.92 -15.69
CA PHE A 11 26.63 -1.62 -14.42
C PHE A 11 27.53 -1.10 -13.30
N ALA A 12 28.73 -0.60 -13.64
CA ALA A 12 29.63 0.04 -12.68
C ALA A 12 29.09 1.40 -12.18
N ALA A 13 28.39 2.16 -13.03
CA ALA A 13 27.72 3.40 -12.64
C ALA A 13 26.53 3.15 -11.69
N LEU A 14 25.75 2.08 -11.90
CA LEU A 14 24.70 1.66 -10.96
C LEU A 14 25.24 1.16 -9.62
N ARG A 15 26.36 0.43 -9.61
CA ARG A 15 27.02 0.08 -8.36
C ARG A 15 27.58 1.30 -7.63
N ALA A 16 27.98 2.35 -8.35
CA ALA A 16 28.37 3.61 -7.74
C ALA A 16 27.15 4.37 -7.15
N TRP A 17 26.01 4.31 -7.83
CA TRP A 17 24.70 4.76 -7.32
C TRP A 17 24.34 4.04 -6.00
N HIS A 18 24.44 2.71 -5.94
CA HIS A 18 24.15 1.93 -4.72
C HIS A 18 25.23 1.97 -3.63
N GLY A 19 26.51 1.93 -4.01
CA GLY A 19 27.63 1.91 -3.09
C GLY A 19 27.79 3.22 -2.31
N GLY A 20 27.27 4.33 -2.85
CA GLY A 20 27.11 5.60 -2.14
C GLY A 20 26.05 5.57 -1.04
N CYS A 21 25.00 4.75 -1.20
CA CYS A 21 23.87 4.66 -0.26
C CYS A 21 24.16 3.81 1.00
N LEU A 22 25.02 2.80 0.91
CA LEU A 22 25.22 1.81 2.00
C LEU A 22 26.47 2.03 2.88
N GLY A 23 27.21 3.10 2.65
CA GLY A 23 28.53 3.29 3.25
C GLY A 23 28.55 3.92 4.64
N ARG A 24 27.98 3.28 5.69
CA ARG A 24 28.41 3.53 7.11
C ARG A 24 27.82 2.69 8.26
N HIS A 25 27.38 1.44 8.11
CA HIS A 25 26.90 0.65 9.28
C HIS A 25 27.40 -0.79 9.35
N ARG A 26 28.72 -0.98 9.33
CA ARG A 26 29.34 -2.25 9.77
C ARG A 26 30.39 -2.00 10.82
N GLU A 27 29.96 -1.81 12.06
CA GLU A 27 30.70 -2.28 13.22
C GLU A 27 29.80 -2.26 14.47
N GLN A 28 29.86 -3.37 15.22
CA GLN A 28 29.25 -3.61 16.53
C GLN A 28 27.76 -3.98 16.55
N VAL A 29 27.45 -5.29 16.64
CA VAL A 29 26.76 -5.89 17.81
C VAL A 29 27.08 -7.38 17.80
N ALA A 30 27.82 -7.85 18.80
CA ALA A 30 27.91 -9.26 19.14
C ALA A 30 27.83 -9.39 20.66
N ARG A 31 26.75 -10.02 21.16
CA ARG A 31 26.66 -10.92 22.33
C ARG A 31 25.23 -10.97 22.89
N THR A 32 24.54 -12.07 22.61
CA THR A 32 23.32 -12.51 23.31
C THR A 32 23.67 -13.30 24.58
N PRO A 33 22.85 -13.22 25.65
CA PRO A 33 22.77 -14.29 26.62
C PRO A 33 21.33 -14.84 26.81
N ARG A 34 21.23 -16.15 26.50
CA ARG A 34 20.46 -17.23 27.16
C ARG A 34 19.11 -16.94 27.83
N SER A 35 18.09 -17.57 27.22
CA SER A 35 16.74 -17.87 27.71
C SER A 35 16.67 -18.48 29.12
N ARG A 36 15.71 -18.01 29.92
CA ARG A 36 15.18 -18.72 31.10
C ARG A 36 13.72 -19.14 30.83
N THR A 37 13.50 -20.44 30.83
CA THR A 37 12.19 -21.12 30.84
C THR A 37 11.41 -20.84 32.13
N PHE A 38 10.15 -20.41 32.02
CA PHE A 38 9.18 -20.40 33.11
C PHE A 38 8.10 -21.46 32.89
N HIS A 39 7.81 -22.25 33.93
CA HIS A 39 6.74 -23.25 33.96
C HIS A 39 5.41 -22.60 34.36
N MET A 40 4.39 -22.74 33.51
CA MET A 40 3.00 -22.46 33.83
C MET A 40 2.43 -23.53 34.75
N ARG A 41 1.79 -23.12 35.86
CA ARG A 41 0.91 -23.96 36.68
C ARG A 41 -0.53 -23.56 36.42
N SER A 42 -1.32 -24.54 35.99
CA SER A 42 -2.77 -24.50 35.82
C SER A 42 -3.51 -24.28 37.14
N LEU A 43 -4.49 -23.38 37.16
CA LEU A 43 -5.49 -23.26 38.23
C LEU A 43 -6.89 -23.49 37.68
N THR A 44 -7.56 -24.47 38.26
CA THR A 44 -8.93 -24.92 37.99
C THR A 44 -9.97 -24.03 38.69
N PHE A 45 -11.04 -23.66 37.97
CA PHE A 45 -12.25 -23.03 38.49
C PHE A 45 -13.24 -24.07 39.06
N PRO A 46 -14.05 -23.71 40.08
CA PRO A 46 -15.33 -24.35 40.30
C PRO A 46 -16.50 -23.39 40.00
N SER A 47 -17.40 -23.91 39.18
CA SER A 47 -18.77 -23.48 38.89
C SER A 47 -19.68 -23.44 40.12
N ARG A 48 -20.62 -22.49 40.20
CA ARG A 48 -21.96 -22.73 40.78
C ARG A 48 -23.03 -21.70 40.35
N LEU A 49 -24.13 -22.28 39.86
CA LEU A 49 -25.47 -21.83 39.53
C LEU A 49 -26.26 -21.04 40.62
N LEU A 50 -27.17 -20.13 40.20
CA LEU A 50 -28.67 -20.22 40.21
C LEU A 50 -29.43 -18.89 40.49
N ARG A 51 -30.51 -18.69 39.68
CA ARG A 51 -31.86 -18.11 39.94
C ARG A 51 -32.22 -16.68 39.52
N ALA A 52 -33.19 -16.63 38.61
CA ALA A 52 -34.12 -15.55 38.23
C ALA A 52 -35.09 -15.19 39.39
N LEU A 53 -35.77 -14.02 39.43
CA LEU A 53 -36.96 -13.59 38.66
C LEU A 53 -37.43 -12.18 39.18
N PRO A 54 -38.48 -11.53 38.63
CA PRO A 54 -38.45 -10.27 37.87
C PRO A 54 -38.90 -9.01 38.64
N LEU A 55 -38.69 -7.82 38.08
CA LEU A 55 -39.42 -6.61 38.48
C LEU A 55 -39.90 -5.84 37.24
N ALA A 56 -41.22 -5.66 37.15
CA ALA A 56 -41.89 -4.87 36.14
C ALA A 56 -41.66 -3.38 36.37
N ALA A 57 -41.29 -2.64 35.32
CA ALA A 57 -41.33 -1.19 35.30
C ALA A 57 -42.03 -0.72 34.01
N SER A 58 -43.09 0.04 34.18
CA SER A 58 -43.88 0.68 33.13
C SER A 58 -43.01 1.64 32.32
N ILE A 59 -43.00 1.51 30.99
CA ILE A 59 -42.36 2.47 30.08
C ILE A 59 -43.45 3.44 29.60
N THR A 60 -43.37 4.68 30.08
CA THR A 60 -44.02 5.85 29.49
C THR A 60 -43.26 6.20 28.22
N LEU A 61 -43.91 6.17 27.06
CA LEU A 61 -43.36 6.71 25.81
C LEU A 61 -43.31 8.23 25.91
N THR A 62 -42.14 8.77 26.17
CA THR A 62 -41.82 10.18 25.88
C THR A 62 -41.14 10.19 24.52
N ALA A 63 -41.74 10.86 23.55
CA ALA A 63 -41.12 11.12 22.26
C ALA A 63 -39.91 12.05 22.47
N CYS A 64 -38.71 11.52 22.26
CA CYS A 64 -37.50 12.34 22.12
C CYS A 64 -37.26 12.59 20.63
N SER A 65 -37.01 13.85 20.33
CA SER A 65 -36.48 14.36 19.08
C SER A 65 -35.15 13.71 18.74
N ASP A 66 -34.95 13.39 17.47
CA ASP A 66 -33.68 12.94 16.89
C ASP A 66 -32.63 14.06 17.06
N GLU A 67 -31.78 13.95 18.08
CA GLU A 67 -30.46 14.57 18.15
C GLU A 67 -29.44 13.46 17.86
N ASP A 68 -28.44 13.77 17.03
CA ASP A 68 -27.38 12.86 16.56
C ASP A 68 -26.87 11.89 17.65
N ASP A 69 -27.10 10.59 17.44
CA ASP A 69 -26.52 9.48 18.23
C ASP A 69 -25.00 9.38 17.97
N ALA A 70 -24.22 10.36 18.43
CA ALA A 70 -22.84 10.11 18.78
C ALA A 70 -22.87 9.31 20.08
N ALA A 71 -22.69 7.99 19.99
CA ALA A 71 -22.59 7.14 21.17
C ALA A 71 -21.55 7.72 22.14
N ASP A 72 -21.97 8.03 23.37
CA ASP A 72 -21.07 8.51 24.43
C ASP A 72 -19.95 7.47 24.63
N VAL A 73 -18.73 7.82 24.20
CA VAL A 73 -17.55 6.99 24.40
C VAL A 73 -17.33 6.83 25.90
N PRO A 74 -17.20 5.60 26.44
CA PRO A 74 -16.93 5.42 27.85
C PRO A 74 -15.70 6.22 28.29
N GLU A 75 -15.81 6.98 29.39
CA GLU A 75 -14.73 7.85 29.91
C GLU A 75 -13.40 7.10 30.13
N THR A 76 -13.47 5.79 30.35
CA THR A 76 -12.30 4.91 30.52
C THR A 76 -11.51 4.64 29.23
N ILE A 77 -12.08 4.94 28.06
CA ILE A 77 -11.51 4.65 26.73
C ILE A 77 -11.19 5.95 25.97
N ALA A 78 -11.93 7.03 26.27
CA ALA A 78 -11.71 8.35 25.68
C ALA A 78 -10.31 8.92 25.96
N LEU A 79 -9.81 9.74 25.04
CA LEU A 79 -8.63 10.56 25.29
C LEU A 79 -8.99 11.73 26.21
N THR A 80 -8.08 12.12 27.09
CA THR A 80 -8.26 13.34 27.88
C THR A 80 -8.17 14.59 26.98
N ALA A 81 -8.65 15.73 27.50
CA ALA A 81 -8.51 17.00 26.81
C ALA A 81 -7.03 17.36 26.58
N GLU A 82 -6.15 17.03 27.53
CA GLU A 82 -4.71 17.21 27.43
C GLU A 82 -4.12 16.33 26.32
N GLN A 83 -4.44 15.03 26.28
CA GLN A 83 -3.99 14.11 25.22
C GLN A 83 -4.44 14.57 23.83
N THR A 84 -5.68 15.05 23.72
CA THR A 84 -6.22 15.59 22.46
C THR A 84 -5.47 16.85 22.04
N ALA A 85 -5.20 17.77 22.97
CA ALA A 85 -4.45 18.99 22.69
C ALA A 85 -2.98 18.70 22.32
N GLU A 86 -2.36 17.69 22.94
CA GLU A 86 -1.01 17.23 22.59
C GLU A 86 -0.96 16.65 21.16
N LEU A 87 -1.96 15.85 20.76
CA LEU A 87 -2.09 15.36 19.38
C LEU A 87 -2.26 16.49 18.38
N ASP A 88 -3.18 17.42 18.65
CA ASP A 88 -3.44 18.57 17.76
C ASP A 88 -2.17 19.43 17.58
N ALA A 89 -1.43 19.68 18.67
CA ALA A 89 -0.18 20.43 18.63
C ALA A 89 0.90 19.69 17.83
N TYR A 90 1.10 18.39 18.11
CA TYR A 90 2.09 17.58 17.40
C TYR A 90 1.78 17.50 15.89
N LEU A 91 0.53 17.22 15.52
CA LEU A 91 0.10 17.10 14.13
C LEU A 91 0.23 18.44 13.38
N GLY A 92 -0.13 19.56 14.03
CA GLY A 92 0.06 20.90 13.48
C GLY A 92 1.52 21.20 13.11
N GLU A 93 2.48 20.71 13.89
CA GLU A 93 3.92 20.84 13.58
C GLU A 93 4.42 19.80 12.57
N ALA A 94 3.92 18.56 12.67
CA ALA A 94 4.37 17.44 11.84
C ALA A 94 4.10 17.69 10.36
N LEU A 95 2.94 18.26 9.98
CA LEU A 95 2.66 18.60 8.58
C LEU A 95 3.76 19.48 7.97
N GLY A 96 4.19 20.53 8.70
CA GLY A 96 5.27 21.41 8.24
C GLY A 96 6.62 20.70 8.21
N ARG A 97 6.93 19.90 9.23
CA ARG A 97 8.20 19.16 9.36
C ARG A 97 8.43 18.18 8.22
N TYR A 98 7.38 17.46 7.82
CA TYR A 98 7.41 16.46 6.75
C TYR A 98 6.92 16.98 5.40
N ARG A 99 6.59 18.28 5.30
CA ARG A 99 6.10 18.95 4.09
C ARG A 99 4.83 18.31 3.52
N VAL A 100 3.96 17.77 4.38
CA VAL A 100 2.68 17.16 3.99
C VAL A 100 1.63 18.26 3.80
N PRO A 101 1.03 18.42 2.60
CA PRO A 101 0.03 19.46 2.37
C PRO A 101 -1.23 19.30 3.20
N GLY A 102 -1.75 18.08 3.29
CA GLY A 102 -2.94 17.75 4.06
C GLY A 102 -2.99 16.28 4.48
N ALA A 103 -3.63 16.04 5.61
CA ALA A 103 -3.76 14.71 6.19
C ALA A 103 -5.06 14.56 6.99
N ALA A 104 -5.56 13.33 7.10
CA ALA A 104 -6.68 12.97 7.96
C ALA A 104 -6.25 11.82 8.90
N ILE A 105 -6.51 11.96 10.20
CA ILE A 105 -6.02 11.04 11.24
C ILE A 105 -7.16 10.64 12.16
N ALA A 106 -7.24 9.33 12.45
CA ALA A 106 -8.16 8.79 13.42
C ALA A 106 -7.49 7.81 14.39
N ILE A 107 -8.03 7.76 15.60
CA ILE A 107 -7.70 6.77 16.63
C ILE A 107 -9.01 6.08 17.00
N VAL A 108 -9.07 4.77 16.80
CA VAL A 108 -10.17 3.91 17.24
C VAL A 108 -9.71 3.11 18.43
N ARG A 109 -10.47 3.12 19.54
CA ARG A 109 -10.15 2.36 20.74
C ARG A 109 -11.40 1.73 21.34
N GLY A 110 -11.35 0.44 21.65
CA GLY A 110 -12.47 -0.30 22.22
C GLY A 110 -13.74 -0.19 21.38
N GLY A 111 -13.61 -0.20 20.06
CA GLY A 111 -14.70 -0.05 19.10
C GLY A 111 -15.23 1.38 18.88
N ASN A 112 -14.66 2.39 19.56
CA ASN A 112 -15.09 3.79 19.47
C ASN A 112 -14.04 4.66 18.78
N VAL A 113 -14.46 5.65 18.01
CA VAL A 113 -13.56 6.69 17.49
C VAL A 113 -13.29 7.69 18.63
N VAL A 114 -12.05 7.75 19.10
CA VAL A 114 -11.63 8.60 20.23
C VAL A 114 -10.87 9.86 19.79
N TYR A 115 -10.48 9.91 18.51
CA TYR A 115 -9.87 11.06 17.85
C TYR A 115 -10.18 10.99 16.36
N GLU A 116 -10.64 12.09 15.76
CA GLU A 116 -10.93 12.23 14.32
C GLU A 116 -10.66 13.68 13.91
N ARG A 117 -9.66 13.90 13.03
CA ARG A 117 -9.28 15.26 12.57
C ARG A 117 -8.73 15.27 11.15
N GLY A 118 -9.09 16.30 10.40
CA GLY A 118 -8.44 16.70 9.16
C GLY A 118 -7.50 17.89 9.39
N PHE A 119 -6.36 17.89 8.71
CA PHE A 119 -5.30 18.89 8.80
C PHE A 119 -4.85 19.34 7.42
N GLY A 120 -4.43 20.60 7.30
CA GLY A 120 -3.87 21.13 6.07
C GLY A 120 -4.90 21.22 4.95
N VAL A 121 -4.45 21.02 3.71
CA VAL A 121 -5.22 21.30 2.49
C VAL A 121 -5.30 20.13 1.53
N ARG A 122 -6.45 20.03 0.85
CA ARG A 122 -6.76 19.04 -0.20
C ARG A 122 -5.95 19.25 -1.46
N SER A 123 -5.60 20.50 -1.76
CA SER A 123 -4.75 20.92 -2.89
C SER A 123 -4.01 22.19 -2.52
N VAL A 124 -2.72 22.27 -2.88
CA VAL A 124 -1.90 23.49 -2.69
C VAL A 124 -2.34 24.64 -3.58
N GLU A 125 -3.07 24.37 -4.66
CA GLU A 125 -3.62 25.37 -5.58
C GLU A 125 -4.93 25.98 -5.07
N SER A 126 -5.83 25.15 -4.51
CA SER A 126 -7.16 25.58 -4.06
C SER A 126 -7.22 25.96 -2.58
N ALA A 127 -6.24 25.51 -1.78
CA ALA A 127 -6.11 25.71 -0.34
C ALA A 127 -7.35 25.31 0.48
N GLN A 128 -8.14 24.39 -0.05
CA GLN A 128 -9.34 23.91 0.62
C GLN A 128 -8.99 22.93 1.76
N PRO A 129 -9.66 22.98 2.93
CA PRO A 129 -9.27 22.17 4.09
C PRO A 129 -9.57 20.68 3.88
N VAL A 130 -8.70 19.81 4.41
CA VAL A 130 -9.00 18.38 4.57
C VAL A 130 -10.01 18.17 5.69
N THR A 131 -10.97 17.28 5.47
CA THR A 131 -11.98 16.84 6.44
C THR A 131 -11.88 15.31 6.63
N PRO A 132 -12.51 14.75 7.68
CA PRO A 132 -12.67 13.30 7.82
C PRO A 132 -13.44 12.63 6.66
N GLU A 133 -14.25 13.40 5.93
CA GLU A 133 -15.00 12.95 4.76
C GLU A 133 -14.24 13.06 3.45
N THR A 134 -13.14 13.81 3.40
CA THR A 134 -12.31 13.96 2.20
C THR A 134 -11.89 12.58 1.68
N LEU A 135 -12.10 12.35 0.38
CA LEU A 135 -11.67 11.14 -0.31
C LEU A 135 -10.19 11.19 -0.69
N PHE A 136 -9.48 10.10 -0.40
CA PHE A 136 -8.08 9.85 -0.75
C PHE A 136 -7.97 8.53 -1.52
N ALA A 137 -7.03 8.46 -2.46
CA ALA A 137 -6.59 7.16 -2.96
C ALA A 137 -5.84 6.44 -1.84
N VAL A 138 -6.27 5.23 -1.47
CA VAL A 138 -5.64 4.48 -0.36
C VAL A 138 -4.61 3.46 -0.84
N GLY A 139 -4.39 3.35 -2.15
CA GLY A 139 -3.36 2.52 -2.73
C GLY A 139 -3.35 1.11 -2.16
N SER A 140 -2.16 0.63 -1.79
CA SER A 140 -1.97 -0.76 -1.37
C SER A 140 -2.70 -1.19 -0.09
N LEU A 141 -3.27 -0.28 0.71
CA LEU A 141 -4.19 -0.65 1.78
C LEU A 141 -5.37 -1.49 1.26
N THR A 142 -5.75 -1.31 -0.01
CA THR A 142 -6.75 -2.12 -0.72
C THR A 142 -6.51 -3.63 -0.63
N LYS A 143 -5.24 -4.09 -0.57
CA LYS A 143 -4.88 -5.52 -0.47
C LYS A 143 -5.49 -6.17 0.77
N SER A 144 -5.50 -5.45 1.89
CA SER A 144 -6.10 -5.90 3.14
C SER A 144 -7.62 -6.06 3.02
N MET A 145 -8.28 -5.14 2.29
CA MET A 145 -9.73 -5.17 2.05
C MET A 145 -10.12 -6.31 1.10
N THR A 146 -9.32 -6.55 0.06
CA THR A 146 -9.48 -7.71 -0.83
C THR A 146 -9.34 -9.01 -0.07
N SER A 147 -8.37 -9.11 0.84
CA SER A 147 -8.18 -10.28 1.69
C SER A 147 -9.39 -10.50 2.61
N LEU A 148 -9.99 -9.43 3.13
CA LEU A 148 -11.25 -9.53 3.90
C LEU A 148 -12.40 -10.06 3.04
N MET A 149 -12.55 -9.59 1.79
CA MET A 149 -13.55 -10.15 0.86
C MET A 149 -13.34 -11.66 0.67
N VAL A 150 -12.10 -12.12 0.46
CA VAL A 150 -11.79 -13.55 0.35
C VAL A 150 -12.18 -14.31 1.62
N ALA A 151 -11.91 -13.74 2.80
CA ALA A 151 -12.31 -14.34 4.06
C ALA A 151 -13.83 -14.49 4.20
N THR A 152 -14.62 -13.51 3.74
CA THR A 152 -16.09 -13.63 3.73
C THR A 152 -16.59 -14.75 2.80
N LEU A 153 -15.91 -14.94 1.66
CA LEU A 153 -16.22 -16.05 0.74
C LEU A 153 -15.83 -17.40 1.33
N ALA A 154 -14.77 -17.44 2.14
CA ALA A 154 -14.34 -18.63 2.85
C ALA A 154 -15.29 -19.01 3.99
N ASP A 155 -15.90 -18.04 4.66
CA ASP A 155 -17.00 -18.30 5.61
C ASP A 155 -18.20 -18.96 4.94
N ASP A 156 -18.51 -18.54 3.71
CA ASP A 156 -19.61 -19.08 2.90
C ASP A 156 -19.26 -20.40 2.18
N HIS A 157 -18.05 -20.93 2.38
CA HIS A 157 -17.53 -22.12 1.69
C HIS A 157 -17.55 -22.01 0.15
N LYS A 158 -17.51 -20.79 -0.39
CA LYS A 158 -17.39 -20.53 -1.83
C LYS A 158 -15.95 -20.73 -2.33
N ILE A 159 -14.98 -20.54 -1.45
CA ILE A 159 -13.56 -20.72 -1.68
C ILE A 159 -12.88 -21.12 -0.37
N ASP A 160 -11.76 -21.83 -0.40
CA ASP A 160 -10.89 -22.01 0.77
C ASP A 160 -9.54 -21.34 0.51
N TRP A 161 -8.83 -20.95 1.58
CA TRP A 161 -7.47 -20.39 1.47
C TRP A 161 -6.49 -21.31 0.73
N ASP A 162 -6.75 -22.62 0.77
CA ASP A 162 -5.95 -23.65 0.11
C ASP A 162 -6.50 -24.13 -1.24
N THR A 163 -7.61 -23.56 -1.72
CA THR A 163 -8.09 -23.81 -3.08
C THR A 163 -7.02 -23.39 -4.08
N ARG A 164 -6.79 -24.21 -5.13
CA ARG A 164 -5.80 -23.88 -6.16
C ARG A 164 -6.38 -22.79 -7.06
N ALA A 165 -5.55 -21.81 -7.43
CA ALA A 165 -5.99 -20.74 -8.32
C ALA A 165 -6.51 -21.28 -9.66
N THR A 166 -5.87 -22.34 -10.17
CA THR A 166 -6.24 -23.01 -11.43
C THR A 166 -7.57 -23.79 -11.38
N ASP A 167 -8.05 -24.16 -10.18
CA ASP A 167 -9.36 -24.81 -10.03
C ASP A 167 -10.51 -23.82 -10.32
N ILE A 168 -10.27 -22.52 -10.09
CA ILE A 168 -11.24 -21.44 -10.28
C ILE A 168 -10.99 -20.70 -11.60
N LEU A 169 -9.73 -20.46 -11.94
CA LEU A 169 -9.30 -19.72 -13.12
C LEU A 169 -8.29 -20.56 -13.92
N PRO A 170 -8.75 -21.49 -14.77
CA PRO A 170 -7.87 -22.40 -15.51
C PRO A 170 -6.88 -21.72 -16.47
N SER A 171 -7.12 -20.46 -16.83
CA SER A 171 -6.21 -19.65 -17.64
C SER A 171 -5.04 -19.06 -16.85
N PHE A 172 -5.04 -19.15 -15.51
CA PHE A 172 -3.93 -18.69 -14.68
C PHE A 172 -2.67 -19.51 -14.96
N ALA A 173 -1.56 -18.81 -15.21
CA ALA A 173 -0.25 -19.40 -15.44
C ALA A 173 0.86 -18.53 -14.86
N LEU A 174 1.90 -19.18 -14.35
CA LEU A 174 3.19 -18.58 -14.05
C LEU A 174 4.20 -18.95 -15.13
N SER A 175 5.32 -18.22 -15.18
CA SER A 175 6.44 -18.54 -16.08
C SER A 175 7.04 -19.93 -15.84
N ASP A 176 6.94 -20.46 -14.61
CA ASP A 176 7.23 -21.85 -14.29
C ASP A 176 5.94 -22.71 -14.33
N PRO A 177 5.77 -23.59 -15.33
CA PRO A 177 4.62 -24.47 -15.44
C PRO A 177 4.50 -25.45 -14.27
N ALA A 178 5.61 -25.79 -13.60
CA ALA A 178 5.57 -26.71 -12.47
C ALA A 178 4.97 -26.04 -11.22
N SER A 179 5.19 -24.74 -11.04
CA SER A 179 4.63 -23.96 -9.93
C SER A 179 3.17 -23.57 -10.12
N THR A 180 2.74 -23.34 -11.36
CA THR A 180 1.36 -22.94 -11.72
C THR A 180 0.24 -23.74 -11.00
N PRO A 181 0.20 -25.08 -11.06
CA PRO A 181 -0.88 -25.85 -10.41
C PRO A 181 -0.75 -25.87 -8.88
N GLN A 182 0.36 -25.41 -8.31
CA GLN A 182 0.61 -25.42 -6.87
C GLN A 182 0.12 -24.16 -6.16
N ILE A 183 -0.06 -23.06 -6.90
CA ILE A 183 -0.51 -21.78 -6.36
C ILE A 183 -1.91 -21.90 -5.76
N ARG A 184 -2.02 -21.55 -4.49
CA ARG A 184 -3.27 -21.46 -3.73
C ARG A 184 -3.73 -20.01 -3.64
N VAL A 185 -4.98 -19.82 -3.26
CA VAL A 185 -5.55 -18.48 -3.01
C VAL A 185 -4.71 -17.70 -2.00
N ARG A 186 -4.26 -18.33 -0.90
CA ARG A 186 -3.39 -17.67 0.08
C ARG A 186 -2.08 -17.14 -0.53
N ASP A 187 -1.47 -17.89 -1.45
CA ASP A 187 -0.17 -17.56 -2.05
C ASP A 187 -0.26 -16.31 -2.94
N LEU A 188 -1.45 -16.02 -3.47
CA LEU A 188 -1.75 -14.81 -4.24
C LEU A 188 -1.83 -13.55 -3.35
N LEU A 189 -2.17 -13.71 -2.07
CA LEU A 189 -2.47 -12.60 -1.15
C LEU A 189 -1.37 -12.31 -0.13
N ASN A 190 -0.58 -13.32 0.22
CA ASN A 190 0.44 -13.22 1.28
C ASN A 190 1.88 -13.04 0.76
N GLY A 191 2.04 -12.73 -0.52
CA GLY A 191 3.35 -12.49 -1.13
C GLY A 191 4.23 -13.75 -1.25
N THR A 192 3.69 -14.96 -1.15
CA THR A 192 4.49 -16.20 -1.23
C THR A 192 4.36 -16.97 -2.55
N SER A 193 3.80 -16.35 -3.59
CA SER A 193 3.66 -16.98 -4.91
C SER A 193 4.98 -17.33 -5.61
N GLY A 194 6.09 -16.70 -5.21
CA GLY A 194 7.39 -16.80 -5.90
C GLY A 194 7.56 -15.82 -7.06
N VAL A 195 6.53 -15.00 -7.37
CA VAL A 195 6.61 -13.90 -8.34
C VAL A 195 7.17 -12.65 -7.63
N PRO A 196 8.27 -12.05 -8.11
CA PRO A 196 8.83 -10.84 -7.51
C PRO A 196 8.00 -9.60 -7.83
N ARG A 197 8.37 -8.47 -7.23
CA ARG A 197 7.81 -7.15 -7.57
C ARG A 197 8.03 -6.80 -9.04
N TYR A 198 6.97 -6.33 -9.70
CA TYR A 198 6.96 -6.00 -11.13
C TYR A 198 5.92 -4.91 -11.47
N ASP A 199 6.02 -3.75 -10.81
CA ASP A 199 4.98 -2.71 -10.89
C ASP A 199 5.21 -1.70 -12.04
N SER A 200 6.43 -1.61 -12.61
CA SER A 200 6.78 -0.64 -13.67
C SER A 200 5.83 -0.60 -14.89
N PRO A 201 5.33 -1.73 -15.43
CA PRO A 201 4.41 -1.71 -16.57
C PRO A 201 3.10 -0.96 -16.26
N LEU A 202 2.65 -0.98 -15.00
CA LEU A 202 1.38 -0.40 -14.57
C LEU A 202 1.34 1.12 -14.76
N PHE A 203 2.49 1.78 -14.81
CA PHE A 203 2.60 3.23 -15.03
C PHE A 203 2.64 3.63 -16.51
N ILE A 204 2.75 2.67 -17.41
CA ILE A 204 2.84 2.92 -18.85
C ILE A 204 1.47 2.73 -19.50
N ARG A 205 0.73 1.69 -19.10
CA ARG A 205 -0.55 1.39 -19.71
C ARG A 205 -1.53 0.71 -18.76
N THR A 206 -2.78 0.69 -19.18
CA THR A 206 -3.84 -0.07 -18.53
C THR A 206 -3.82 -1.53 -18.97
N PHE A 207 -4.02 -2.44 -18.01
CA PHE A 207 -4.19 -3.88 -18.26
C PHE A 207 -5.59 -4.31 -17.84
N SER A 208 -6.29 -5.00 -18.73
CA SER A 208 -7.46 -5.80 -18.33
C SER A 208 -7.03 -6.97 -17.43
N PRO A 209 -7.94 -7.56 -16.65
CA PRO A 209 -7.61 -8.72 -15.81
C PRO A 209 -6.96 -9.89 -16.59
N THR A 210 -7.39 -10.15 -17.83
CA THR A 210 -6.78 -11.18 -18.68
C THR A 210 -5.36 -10.82 -19.11
N GLU A 211 -5.13 -9.56 -19.49
CA GLU A 211 -3.78 -9.11 -19.87
C GLU A 211 -2.82 -9.07 -18.68
N LEU A 212 -3.33 -8.85 -17.46
CA LEU A 212 -2.53 -8.91 -16.24
C LEU A 212 -2.07 -10.34 -15.95
N ILE A 213 -2.93 -11.34 -16.18
CA ILE A 213 -2.56 -12.76 -16.09
C ILE A 213 -1.50 -13.10 -17.14
N ASP A 214 -1.69 -12.65 -18.38
CA ASP A 214 -0.72 -12.84 -19.46
C ASP A 214 0.64 -12.20 -19.12
N LEU A 215 0.62 -10.98 -18.56
CA LEU A 215 1.82 -10.28 -18.09
C LEU A 215 2.58 -11.13 -17.06
N VAL A 216 1.88 -11.60 -16.01
CA VAL A 216 2.46 -12.41 -14.94
C VAL A 216 3.02 -13.74 -15.45
N SER A 217 2.39 -14.36 -16.47
CA SER A 217 2.88 -15.59 -17.07
C SER A 217 4.27 -15.45 -17.71
N GLY A 218 4.69 -14.22 -18.04
CA GLY A 218 6.01 -13.92 -18.57
C GLY A 218 7.07 -13.59 -17.51
N ILE A 219 6.70 -13.39 -16.25
CA ILE A 219 7.62 -12.95 -15.18
C ILE A 219 8.33 -14.16 -14.58
N PRO A 220 9.67 -14.26 -14.67
CA PRO A 220 10.43 -15.34 -14.05
C PRO A 220 10.22 -15.40 -12.53
N THR A 221 9.82 -16.58 -12.04
CA THR A 221 9.69 -16.84 -10.60
C THR A 221 11.07 -16.94 -9.94
N VAL A 222 11.21 -16.39 -8.74
CA VAL A 222 12.49 -16.38 -7.99
C VAL A 222 12.57 -17.49 -6.93
N ALA A 223 11.44 -18.10 -6.57
CA ALA A 223 11.36 -19.23 -5.65
C ALA A 223 10.09 -20.07 -5.91
N PRO A 224 10.03 -21.32 -5.42
CA PRO A 224 8.79 -22.07 -5.38
C PRO A 224 7.73 -21.40 -4.49
N PRO A 225 6.43 -21.68 -4.71
CA PRO A 225 5.35 -21.18 -3.85
C PRO A 225 5.57 -21.52 -2.36
N GLY A 226 5.30 -20.56 -1.48
CA GLY A 226 5.45 -20.70 -0.03
C GLY A 226 6.89 -20.65 0.48
N LYS A 227 7.89 -20.29 -0.34
CA LYS A 227 9.32 -20.35 0.06
C LYS A 227 10.02 -19.02 0.25
N SER A 228 9.56 -17.96 -0.39
CA SER A 228 10.12 -16.63 -0.21
C SER A 228 9.01 -15.60 -0.29
N PHE A 229 9.27 -14.44 0.30
CA PHE A 229 8.43 -13.28 0.13
C PHE A 229 8.80 -12.59 -1.19
N GLY A 230 7.78 -12.18 -1.92
CA GLY A 230 7.87 -11.34 -3.10
C GLY A 230 6.62 -10.47 -3.17
N TYR A 231 6.77 -9.17 -2.91
CA TYR A 231 5.65 -8.26 -2.97
C TYR A 231 5.18 -8.09 -4.42
N SER A 232 3.92 -8.40 -4.73
CA SER A 232 3.42 -8.27 -6.10
C SER A 232 1.97 -7.82 -6.15
N SER A 233 1.74 -6.58 -6.59
CA SER A 233 0.39 -6.04 -6.76
C SER A 233 -0.39 -6.80 -7.83
N ALA A 234 0.29 -7.28 -8.88
CA ALA A 234 -0.34 -8.08 -9.93
C ALA A 234 -0.87 -9.42 -9.38
N MET A 235 -0.11 -10.10 -8.51
CA MET A 235 -0.55 -11.35 -7.90
C MET A 235 -1.74 -11.16 -6.97
N VAL A 236 -1.75 -10.10 -6.15
CA VAL A 236 -2.90 -9.79 -5.28
C VAL A 236 -4.13 -9.41 -6.10
N ALA A 237 -3.96 -8.66 -7.19
CA ALA A 237 -5.03 -8.34 -8.13
C ALA A 237 -5.65 -9.62 -8.73
N ILE A 238 -4.81 -10.54 -9.21
CA ILE A 238 -5.26 -11.86 -9.67
C ILE A 238 -5.98 -12.62 -8.55
N GLY A 239 -5.50 -12.57 -7.31
CA GLY A 239 -6.18 -13.13 -6.14
C GLY A 239 -7.60 -12.59 -5.92
N GLY A 240 -7.77 -11.27 -6.03
CA GLY A 240 -9.09 -10.63 -5.99
C GLY A 240 -10.01 -11.09 -7.11
N TYR A 241 -9.51 -11.22 -8.34
CA TYR A 241 -10.29 -11.72 -9.48
C TYR A 241 -10.63 -13.22 -9.38
N VAL A 242 -9.71 -14.04 -8.86
CA VAL A 242 -9.96 -15.46 -8.54
C VAL A 242 -11.07 -15.57 -7.50
N ALA A 243 -10.99 -14.79 -6.42
CA ALA A 243 -12.03 -14.77 -5.39
C ALA A 243 -13.37 -14.29 -5.96
N ALA A 244 -13.36 -13.26 -6.80
CA ALA A 244 -14.56 -12.78 -7.45
C ALA A 244 -15.22 -13.87 -8.30
N ARG A 245 -14.42 -14.58 -9.10
CA ARG A 245 -14.89 -15.69 -9.93
C ARG A 245 -15.48 -16.86 -9.12
N ALA A 246 -14.92 -17.14 -7.94
CA ALA A 246 -15.46 -18.13 -7.01
C ALA A 246 -16.77 -17.68 -6.33
N GLY A 247 -16.91 -16.37 -6.11
CA GLY A 247 -18.11 -15.76 -5.52
C GLY A 247 -19.28 -15.57 -6.48
N GLU A 248 -19.05 -15.68 -7.80
CA GLU A 248 -20.09 -15.53 -8.83
C GLU A 248 -21.00 -16.76 -8.96
N GLU A 249 -22.32 -16.53 -9.06
CA GLU A 249 -23.27 -17.55 -9.51
C GLU A 249 -23.15 -17.77 -11.04
N PRO A 250 -23.46 -18.97 -11.58
CA PRO A 250 -23.16 -19.38 -12.97
C PRO A 250 -23.77 -18.54 -14.10
N THR A 251 -24.53 -17.50 -13.81
CA THR A 251 -25.26 -16.66 -14.78
C THR A 251 -24.59 -15.31 -15.09
N GLY A 252 -23.48 -14.95 -14.44
CA GLY A 252 -22.86 -13.63 -14.60
C GLY A 252 -21.84 -13.55 -15.74
N GLY A 253 -22.26 -13.17 -16.94
CA GLY A 253 -21.36 -12.78 -18.04
C GLY A 253 -20.63 -11.44 -17.82
N SER A 254 -20.41 -11.01 -16.57
CA SER A 254 -19.65 -9.79 -16.26
C SER A 254 -18.15 -10.04 -16.39
N ASP A 255 -17.41 -9.03 -16.81
CA ASP A 255 -15.95 -9.06 -16.79
C ASP A 255 -15.43 -9.18 -15.33
N MET A 256 -14.23 -9.76 -15.15
CA MET A 256 -13.65 -10.05 -13.83
C MET A 256 -13.52 -8.80 -12.94
N ARG A 257 -13.32 -7.61 -13.53
CA ARG A 257 -13.20 -6.37 -12.75
C ARG A 257 -14.55 -5.96 -12.19
N SER A 258 -15.58 -5.88 -13.01
CA SER A 258 -16.96 -5.58 -12.56
C SER A 258 -17.45 -6.58 -11.50
N GLY A 259 -17.10 -7.86 -11.64
CA GLY A 259 -17.43 -8.89 -10.65
C GLY A 259 -16.75 -8.67 -9.29
N TYR A 260 -15.47 -8.30 -9.30
CA TYR A 260 -14.71 -7.95 -8.10
C TYR A 260 -15.27 -6.71 -7.39
N GLU A 261 -15.48 -5.62 -8.12
CA GLU A 261 -15.98 -4.36 -7.55
C GLU A 261 -17.36 -4.54 -6.91
N ARG A 262 -18.24 -5.30 -7.57
CA ARG A 262 -19.55 -5.68 -7.02
C ARG A 262 -19.43 -6.46 -5.72
N LEU A 263 -18.57 -7.50 -5.67
CA LEU A 263 -18.41 -8.32 -4.48
C LEU A 263 -17.78 -7.54 -3.31
N MET A 264 -16.85 -6.63 -3.58
CA MET A 264 -16.35 -5.70 -2.57
C MET A 264 -17.49 -4.84 -2.00
N GLN A 265 -18.34 -4.29 -2.86
CA GLN A 265 -19.50 -3.51 -2.42
C GLN A 265 -20.47 -4.34 -1.57
N GLU A 266 -20.79 -5.57 -1.98
CA GLU A 266 -21.78 -6.44 -1.35
C GLU A 266 -21.31 -7.06 -0.03
N ARG A 267 -20.01 -7.39 0.07
CA ARG A 267 -19.46 -8.20 1.16
C ARG A 267 -18.60 -7.41 2.13
N VAL A 268 -17.97 -6.33 1.68
CA VAL A 268 -17.07 -5.51 2.51
C VAL A 268 -17.67 -4.14 2.76
N PHE A 269 -17.82 -3.31 1.72
CA PHE A 269 -18.13 -1.89 1.90
C PHE A 269 -19.53 -1.66 2.48
N SER A 270 -20.58 -2.18 1.83
CA SER A 270 -21.97 -1.97 2.31
C SER A 270 -22.21 -2.56 3.71
N PRO A 271 -21.79 -3.81 4.01
CA PRO A 271 -22.00 -4.40 5.33
C PRO A 271 -21.29 -3.68 6.48
N ILE A 272 -20.10 -3.12 6.22
CA ILE A 272 -19.32 -2.35 7.20
C ILE A 272 -19.86 -0.91 7.33
N GLY A 273 -20.53 -0.40 6.29
CA GLY A 273 -21.00 0.99 6.20
C GLY A 273 -19.96 1.94 5.62
N MET A 274 -19.08 1.45 4.74
CA MET A 274 -18.09 2.24 4.01
C MET A 274 -18.72 2.84 2.75
N ALA A 275 -19.61 3.81 2.93
CA ALA A 275 -20.50 4.28 1.87
C ALA A 275 -19.80 5.16 0.81
N SER A 276 -18.66 5.75 1.15
CA SER A 276 -17.88 6.61 0.27
C SER A 276 -16.74 5.87 -0.44
N THR A 277 -16.46 4.63 -0.02
CA THR A 277 -15.37 3.82 -0.58
C THR A 277 -15.74 3.26 -1.94
N THR A 278 -14.89 3.47 -2.94
CA THR A 278 -15.16 3.10 -4.33
C THR A 278 -13.88 2.76 -5.10
N PHE A 279 -14.03 2.01 -6.21
CA PHE A 279 -12.98 1.82 -7.22
C PHE A 279 -13.16 2.75 -8.44
N ASP A 280 -14.27 3.49 -8.48
CA ASP A 280 -14.59 4.44 -9.54
C ASP A 280 -13.99 5.81 -9.22
N MET A 281 -12.84 6.07 -9.83
CA MET A 281 -12.13 7.34 -9.69
C MET A 281 -12.94 8.51 -10.25
N ASP A 282 -13.71 8.33 -11.33
CA ASP A 282 -14.50 9.41 -11.91
C ASP A 282 -15.65 9.81 -10.98
N ALA A 283 -16.30 8.82 -10.35
CA ALA A 283 -17.29 9.07 -9.31
C ALA A 283 -16.68 9.79 -8.09
N CYS A 284 -15.45 9.43 -7.70
CA CYS A 284 -14.72 10.12 -6.64
C CYS A 284 -14.44 11.59 -7.00
N LEU A 285 -13.94 11.86 -8.20
CA LEU A 285 -13.62 13.23 -8.65
C LEU A 285 -14.86 14.10 -8.84
N ALA A 286 -16.04 13.50 -9.01
CA ALA A 286 -17.31 14.23 -9.01
C ALA A 286 -17.77 14.69 -7.60
N VAL A 287 -17.21 14.11 -6.53
CA VAL A 287 -17.47 14.54 -5.15
C VAL A 287 -16.66 15.80 -4.86
N ALA A 288 -17.28 16.86 -4.35
CA ALA A 288 -16.55 18.12 -4.06
C ALA A 288 -15.48 17.97 -2.96
N ASP A 289 -15.56 16.92 -2.15
CA ASP A 289 -14.64 16.60 -1.07
C ASP A 289 -13.67 15.46 -1.40
N HIS A 290 -12.77 15.70 -2.35
CA HIS A 290 -11.64 14.82 -2.65
C HIS A 290 -10.32 15.58 -2.52
N ALA A 291 -9.26 14.86 -2.15
CA ALA A 291 -7.91 15.37 -2.14
C ALA A 291 -7.28 15.25 -3.55
N MET A 292 -6.34 16.15 -3.85
CA MET A 292 -5.51 16.10 -5.05
C MET A 292 -4.12 15.57 -4.70
N PRO A 293 -3.45 14.86 -5.62
CA PRO A 293 -2.15 14.25 -5.38
C PRO A 293 -1.02 15.29 -5.38
N HIS A 294 -0.07 15.15 -4.47
CA HIS A 294 1.16 15.97 -4.44
C HIS A 294 2.42 15.11 -4.38
N ALA A 295 3.54 15.67 -4.83
CA ALA A 295 4.87 15.08 -4.68
C ALA A 295 5.90 16.17 -4.35
N TYR A 296 7.07 15.74 -3.85
CA TYR A 296 8.20 16.64 -3.69
C TYR A 296 8.98 16.73 -5.01
N ASP A 297 9.10 17.95 -5.55
CA ASP A 297 9.91 18.28 -6.71
C ASP A 297 11.27 18.78 -6.21
N GLY A 298 12.29 17.95 -6.36
CA GLY A 298 13.68 18.20 -5.98
C GLY A 298 14.38 19.25 -6.83
N ALA A 299 13.92 19.52 -8.06
CA ALA A 299 14.43 20.62 -8.87
C ALA A 299 13.93 21.98 -8.37
N ARG A 300 12.67 22.05 -7.95
CA ARG A 300 12.05 23.23 -7.33
C ARG A 300 12.28 23.32 -5.83
N GLU A 301 12.77 22.24 -5.23
CA GLU A 301 12.89 22.02 -3.80
C GLU A 301 11.58 22.25 -3.02
N ALA A 302 10.44 21.95 -3.64
CA ALA A 302 9.12 22.29 -3.12
C ALA A 302 8.12 21.16 -3.35
N VAL A 303 7.07 21.12 -2.52
CA VAL A 303 5.92 20.26 -2.78
C VAL A 303 5.01 20.92 -3.81
N VAL A 304 4.59 20.14 -4.80
CA VAL A 304 3.82 20.58 -5.95
C VAL A 304 2.63 19.64 -6.16
N GLY A 305 1.52 20.18 -6.66
CA GLY A 305 0.42 19.34 -7.14
C GLY A 305 0.84 18.56 -8.38
N THR A 306 0.24 17.38 -8.55
CA THR A 306 0.52 16.48 -9.68
C THR A 306 -0.75 16.23 -10.48
N PRO A 307 -0.64 15.88 -11.77
CA PRO A 307 -1.83 15.56 -12.56
C PRO A 307 -2.58 14.36 -11.98
N ILE A 308 -3.87 14.56 -11.68
CA ILE A 308 -4.73 13.53 -11.09
C ILE A 308 -4.76 12.24 -11.91
N GLU A 309 -4.69 12.33 -13.24
CA GLU A 309 -4.70 11.20 -14.17
C GLU A 309 -3.58 10.18 -13.94
N VAL A 310 -2.48 10.58 -13.29
CA VAL A 310 -1.38 9.66 -12.97
C VAL A 310 -1.82 8.60 -11.97
N GLU A 311 -2.82 8.89 -11.13
CA GLU A 311 -3.39 7.93 -10.18
C GLU A 311 -4.07 6.75 -10.87
N ARG A 312 -4.49 6.88 -12.14
CA ARG A 312 -5.16 5.78 -12.86
C ARG A 312 -4.31 4.54 -13.06
N PHE A 313 -3.00 4.60 -12.83
CA PHE A 313 -2.10 3.44 -12.92
C PHE A 313 -2.58 2.26 -12.04
N VAL A 314 -3.24 2.54 -10.91
CA VAL A 314 -3.75 1.50 -10.00
C VAL A 314 -4.99 0.78 -10.53
N GLU A 315 -5.66 1.30 -11.56
CA GLU A 315 -6.88 0.70 -12.12
C GLU A 315 -6.62 -0.71 -12.68
N SER A 316 -5.45 -0.94 -13.26
CA SER A 316 -4.99 -2.26 -13.76
C SER A 316 -4.90 -3.31 -12.67
N VAL A 317 -4.75 -2.87 -11.42
CA VAL A 317 -4.58 -3.70 -10.23
C VAL A 317 -5.60 -3.29 -9.17
N ALA A 318 -6.85 -3.03 -9.59
CA ALA A 318 -7.90 -2.55 -8.69
C ALA A 318 -7.98 -3.32 -7.36
N PRO A 319 -7.87 -4.67 -7.30
CA PRO A 319 -7.86 -5.38 -6.01
C PRO A 319 -6.62 -5.20 -5.14
N ALA A 320 -5.55 -4.63 -5.67
CA ALA A 320 -4.31 -4.42 -4.95
C ALA A 320 -4.00 -2.95 -4.67
N GLY A 321 -4.74 -2.00 -5.27
CA GLY A 321 -4.41 -0.59 -5.17
C GLY A 321 -5.52 0.41 -5.48
N GLY A 322 -6.66 -0.03 -6.02
CA GLY A 322 -7.60 0.86 -6.70
C GLY A 322 -8.62 1.58 -5.83
N ALA A 323 -8.67 1.30 -4.52
CA ALA A 323 -9.71 1.90 -3.68
C ALA A 323 -9.41 3.38 -3.40
N TRP A 324 -10.47 4.18 -3.48
CA TRP A 324 -10.57 5.50 -2.86
C TRP A 324 -11.46 5.39 -1.63
N SER A 325 -11.10 6.07 -0.55
CA SER A 325 -11.83 6.01 0.73
C SER A 325 -11.72 7.33 1.49
N SER A 326 -12.56 7.50 2.50
CA SER A 326 -12.45 8.55 3.51
C SER A 326 -11.88 8.01 4.82
N LEU A 327 -11.50 8.91 5.74
CA LEU A 327 -11.08 8.54 7.09
C LEU A 327 -12.21 7.80 7.82
N ARG A 328 -13.45 8.32 7.73
CA ARG A 328 -14.64 7.72 8.35
C ARG A 328 -14.94 6.30 7.90
N ASP A 329 -14.76 6.01 6.63
CA ASP A 329 -14.95 4.65 6.13
C ASP A 329 -13.86 3.71 6.67
N LEU A 330 -12.61 4.20 6.73
CA LEU A 330 -11.49 3.42 7.26
C LEU A 330 -11.57 3.20 8.78
N GLU A 331 -12.17 4.10 9.55
CA GLU A 331 -12.45 3.87 10.97
C GLU A 331 -13.35 2.64 11.17
N ARG A 332 -14.42 2.54 10.37
CA ARG A 332 -15.35 1.40 10.41
C ARG A 332 -14.65 0.11 9.96
N TYR A 333 -13.84 0.20 8.92
CA TYR A 333 -13.01 -0.91 8.45
C TYR A 333 -12.03 -1.40 9.51
N ALA A 334 -11.23 -0.50 10.09
CA ALA A 334 -10.24 -0.82 11.10
C ALA A 334 -10.89 -1.39 12.37
N SER A 335 -12.00 -0.80 12.83
CA SER A 335 -12.81 -1.34 13.92
C SER A 335 -13.29 -2.77 13.63
N THR A 336 -13.74 -3.03 12.39
CA THR A 336 -14.15 -4.37 11.95
C THR A 336 -12.99 -5.36 11.98
N GLN A 337 -11.78 -4.94 11.59
CA GLN A 337 -10.61 -5.82 11.57
C GLN A 337 -10.19 -6.24 12.99
N LEU A 338 -10.46 -5.46 14.04
CA LEU A 338 -10.10 -5.84 15.41
C LEU A 338 -10.89 -7.07 15.95
N GLY A 339 -12.05 -7.41 15.38
CA GLY A 339 -12.88 -8.51 15.89
C GLY A 339 -13.84 -9.21 14.92
N GLY A 340 -13.81 -8.83 13.64
CA GLY A 340 -14.66 -9.37 12.58
C GLY A 340 -16.12 -8.92 12.63
N VAL A 341 -16.42 -7.89 13.42
CA VAL A 341 -17.77 -7.34 13.62
C VAL A 341 -17.74 -5.85 13.29
N ALA A 342 -18.61 -5.42 12.38
CA ALA A 342 -18.75 -4.02 12.02
C ALA A 342 -19.38 -3.19 13.16
N PRO A 343 -19.20 -1.85 13.17
CA PRO A 343 -19.77 -0.99 14.22
C PRO A 343 -21.29 -1.11 14.39
N ASN A 344 -22.01 -1.49 13.32
CA ASN A 344 -23.45 -1.76 13.36
C ASN A 344 -23.83 -3.11 14.02
N GLY A 345 -22.87 -3.83 14.60
CA GLY A 345 -23.06 -5.13 15.25
C GLY A 345 -23.12 -6.32 14.28
N ARG A 346 -23.05 -6.11 12.97
CA ARG A 346 -23.05 -7.18 11.98
C ARG A 346 -21.70 -7.88 11.97
N ARG A 347 -21.72 -9.21 12.15
CA ARG A 347 -20.54 -10.04 11.88
C ARG A 347 -20.26 -10.04 10.38
N ILE A 348 -19.05 -9.60 10.01
CA ILE A 348 -18.58 -9.58 8.63
C ILE A 348 -17.79 -10.84 8.31
N VAL A 349 -16.96 -11.28 9.26
CA VAL A 349 -16.13 -12.47 9.13
C VAL A 349 -16.09 -13.25 10.44
N THR A 350 -15.97 -14.57 10.37
CA THR A 350 -15.78 -15.42 11.54
C THR A 350 -14.40 -15.22 12.15
N ALA A 351 -14.29 -15.42 13.47
CA ALA A 351 -13.00 -15.37 14.16
C ALA A 351 -11.96 -16.34 13.58
N LYS A 352 -12.41 -17.47 13.01
CA LYS A 352 -11.55 -18.45 12.34
C LYS A 352 -10.88 -17.83 11.11
N ASN A 353 -11.66 -17.29 10.17
CA ASN A 353 -11.12 -16.76 8.91
C ASN A 353 -10.45 -15.39 9.09
N LEU A 354 -10.86 -14.60 10.08
CA LEU A 354 -10.08 -13.43 10.50
C LEU A 354 -8.70 -13.84 11.03
N GLY A 355 -8.65 -14.87 11.87
CA GLY A 355 -7.40 -15.43 12.39
C GLY A 355 -6.47 -15.94 11.28
N GLU A 356 -7.00 -16.62 10.25
CA GLU A 356 -6.21 -17.03 9.09
C GLU A 356 -5.72 -15.84 8.25
N LEU A 357 -6.55 -14.80 8.09
CA LEU A 357 -6.20 -13.58 7.36
C LEU A 357 -5.03 -12.84 8.04
N HIS A 358 -5.05 -12.75 9.37
CA HIS A 358 -4.01 -12.10 10.17
C HIS A 358 -2.82 -13.00 10.54
N ALA A 359 -2.92 -14.31 10.32
CA ALA A 359 -1.85 -15.23 10.62
C ALA A 359 -0.64 -14.96 9.71
N GLU A 360 0.52 -14.78 10.34
CA GLU A 360 1.79 -14.61 9.64
C GLU A 360 2.05 -15.80 8.72
N ALA A 361 2.18 -15.52 7.43
CA ALA A 361 2.49 -16.52 6.42
C ALA A 361 4.00 -16.67 6.22
N ILE A 362 4.74 -15.57 6.36
CA ILE A 362 6.20 -15.53 6.22
C ILE A 362 6.79 -14.50 7.18
N ALA A 363 7.82 -14.92 7.91
CA ALA A 363 8.57 -14.08 8.83
C ALA A 363 9.81 -13.48 8.16
N ASP A 364 10.42 -12.49 8.81
CA ASP A 364 11.70 -11.89 8.45
C ASP A 364 11.74 -11.40 6.99
N ILE A 365 10.70 -10.68 6.57
CA ILE A 365 10.69 -10.10 5.22
C ILE A 365 11.86 -9.12 5.05
N PRO A 366 12.44 -9.00 3.84
CA PRO A 366 13.54 -8.07 3.60
C PRO A 366 13.18 -6.64 3.98
N ARG A 367 14.11 -5.92 4.62
CA ARG A 367 13.87 -4.53 5.07
C ARG A 367 13.57 -3.61 3.89
N GLU A 368 14.11 -3.91 2.72
CA GLU A 368 13.91 -3.17 1.48
C GLU A 368 12.46 -3.24 0.99
N GLU A 369 11.72 -4.30 1.35
CA GLU A 369 10.30 -4.43 1.00
C GLU A 369 9.39 -3.58 1.90
N TRP A 370 9.88 -3.19 3.08
CA TRP A 370 9.16 -2.32 3.99
C TRP A 370 10.11 -1.42 4.80
N PRO A 371 10.58 -0.31 4.19
CA PRO A 371 11.71 0.47 4.70
C PRO A 371 11.40 1.37 5.91
N THR A 372 10.27 1.16 6.60
CA THR A 372 9.89 1.93 7.79
C THR A 372 10.79 1.64 8.98
N VAL A 373 11.06 2.68 9.78
CA VAL A 373 11.99 2.64 10.91
C VAL A 373 11.54 1.64 11.99
N ASP A 374 12.49 0.90 12.55
CA ASP A 374 12.35 0.03 13.75
C ASP A 374 11.42 -1.19 13.65
N ARG A 375 11.12 -1.69 12.45
CA ARG A 375 10.28 -2.89 12.25
C ARG A 375 11.10 -4.19 12.12
N GLN A 376 11.96 -4.47 13.12
CA GLN A 376 12.75 -5.72 13.16
C GLN A 376 11.86 -6.95 13.34
N GLY A 377 12.15 -8.02 12.60
CA GLY A 377 11.36 -9.25 12.65
C GLY A 377 9.95 -9.10 12.07
N ALA A 378 9.76 -8.15 11.16
CA ALA A 378 8.51 -8.00 10.43
C ALA A 378 8.24 -9.23 9.57
N GLY A 379 6.98 -9.67 9.57
CA GLY A 379 6.47 -10.69 8.67
C GLY A 379 5.38 -10.15 7.76
N TYR A 380 4.73 -11.04 7.03
CA TYR A 380 3.58 -10.73 6.19
C TYR A 380 2.52 -11.82 6.29
N ALA A 381 1.27 -11.38 6.39
CA ALA A 381 0.05 -12.17 6.37
C ALA A 381 -0.75 -11.87 5.08
N MET A 382 -2.05 -12.13 5.05
CA MET A 382 -2.87 -11.88 3.85
C MET A 382 -3.22 -10.39 3.73
N GLY A 383 -2.33 -9.63 3.07
CA GLY A 383 -2.49 -8.19 2.92
C GLY A 383 -2.26 -7.40 4.21
N TRP A 384 -1.43 -7.91 5.13
CA TRP A 384 -1.01 -7.22 6.36
C TRP A 384 0.47 -7.51 6.65
N TYR A 385 1.24 -6.49 6.96
CA TYR A 385 2.51 -6.66 7.65
C TYR A 385 2.26 -7.06 9.10
N THR A 386 3.08 -7.97 9.62
CA THR A 386 3.01 -8.47 10.99
C THR A 386 4.22 -8.00 11.77
N MET A 387 4.04 -7.60 13.03
CA MET A 387 5.11 -7.26 13.95
C MET A 387 4.83 -7.95 15.29
N ALA A 388 5.74 -8.82 15.72
CA ALA A 388 5.58 -9.58 16.96
C ALA A 388 5.86 -8.75 18.24
N ASP A 389 6.58 -7.63 18.12
CA ASP A 389 6.91 -6.75 19.25
C ASP A 389 6.90 -5.28 18.81
N TYR A 390 5.70 -4.71 18.74
CA TYR A 390 5.50 -3.27 18.59
C TYR A 390 5.06 -2.70 19.94
N ARG A 391 6.00 -2.06 20.66
CA ARG A 391 5.76 -1.54 22.02
C ARG A 391 5.26 -2.62 23.00
N GLY A 392 5.71 -3.88 22.84
CA GLY A 392 5.28 -5.01 23.66
C GLY A 392 3.95 -5.64 23.26
N LEU A 393 3.38 -5.25 22.10
CA LEU A 393 2.13 -5.76 21.56
C LEU A 393 2.35 -6.37 20.17
N THR A 394 1.47 -7.29 19.77
CA THR A 394 1.41 -7.69 18.37
C THR A 394 0.78 -6.55 17.58
N ALA A 395 1.38 -6.22 16.45
CA ALA A 395 0.83 -5.23 15.54
C ALA A 395 0.62 -5.82 14.15
N LEU A 396 -0.47 -5.40 13.52
CA LEU A 396 -0.73 -5.60 12.11
C LEU A 396 -0.80 -4.22 11.48
N SER A 397 -0.12 -4.01 10.36
CA SER A 397 -0.35 -2.78 9.60
C SER A 397 -0.28 -3.00 8.10
N HIS A 398 -0.85 -2.08 7.35
CA HIS A 398 -0.66 -2.08 5.91
C HIS A 398 -0.72 -0.67 5.38
N ASP A 399 0.40 -0.23 4.78
CA ASP A 399 0.47 1.07 4.16
C ASP A 399 0.00 1.02 2.70
N GLY A 400 -0.39 2.18 2.20
CA GLY A 400 -0.74 2.38 0.81
C GLY A 400 0.03 3.55 0.25
N ASN A 401 0.66 3.35 -0.90
CA ASN A 401 1.34 4.40 -1.64
C ASN A 401 0.81 4.42 -3.07
N THR A 402 0.50 5.61 -3.57
CA THR A 402 0.20 5.86 -4.99
C THR A 402 1.08 7.00 -5.52
N ALA A 403 0.70 7.64 -6.64
CA ALA A 403 1.55 8.65 -7.26
C ALA A 403 1.64 9.94 -6.44
N GLY A 404 0.62 10.27 -5.64
CA GLY A 404 0.60 11.42 -4.76
C GLY A 404 -0.21 11.25 -3.48
N PHE A 405 -0.52 10.01 -3.08
CA PHE A 405 -1.17 9.71 -1.81
C PHE A 405 -0.41 8.66 -1.01
N THR A 406 -0.53 8.79 0.31
CA THR A 406 -0.05 7.80 1.27
C THR A 406 -1.15 7.50 2.30
N SER A 407 -1.29 6.25 2.71
CA SER A 407 -2.19 5.82 3.78
C SER A 407 -1.52 4.80 4.69
N GLU A 408 -1.98 4.71 5.93
CA GLU A 408 -1.59 3.67 6.89
C GLU A 408 -2.80 3.29 7.73
N VAL A 409 -2.94 1.99 7.98
CA VAL A 409 -3.80 1.45 9.05
C VAL A 409 -2.93 0.55 9.92
N LEU A 410 -2.80 0.91 11.19
CA LEU A 410 -2.21 0.08 12.25
C LEU A 410 -3.31 -0.50 13.11
N LEU A 411 -3.21 -1.79 13.44
CA LEU A 411 -4.06 -2.50 14.40
C LEU A 411 -3.19 -3.05 15.52
N LEU A 412 -3.65 -2.87 16.75
CA LEU A 412 -3.13 -3.45 17.98
C LEU A 412 -4.26 -4.24 18.65
N PRO A 413 -4.51 -5.50 18.21
CA PRO A 413 -5.67 -6.28 18.64
C PRO A 413 -5.78 -6.45 20.16
N GLU A 414 -4.66 -6.68 20.85
CA GLU A 414 -4.64 -6.86 22.31
C GLU A 414 -5.01 -5.60 23.08
N ALA A 415 -4.85 -4.42 22.47
CA ALA A 415 -5.22 -3.13 23.03
C ALA A 415 -6.57 -2.62 22.50
N GLU A 416 -7.24 -3.38 21.62
CA GLU A 416 -8.44 -2.97 20.88
C GLU A 416 -8.27 -1.59 20.23
N LEU A 417 -7.07 -1.32 19.71
CA LEU A 417 -6.64 0.00 19.24
C LEU A 417 -6.32 -0.07 17.74
N ALA A 418 -6.76 0.93 16.99
CA ALA A 418 -6.34 1.14 15.61
C ALA A 418 -6.01 2.61 15.35
N ILE A 419 -4.99 2.84 14.52
CA ILE A 419 -4.58 4.16 14.06
C ILE A 419 -4.75 4.20 12.55
N ILE A 420 -5.38 5.26 12.04
CA ILE A 420 -5.54 5.50 10.60
C ILE A 420 -4.90 6.83 10.26
N VAL A 421 -4.05 6.85 9.23
CA VAL A 421 -3.45 8.07 8.69
C VAL A 421 -3.65 8.09 7.18
N LEU A 422 -4.22 9.17 6.66
CA LEU A 422 -4.32 9.47 5.22
C LEU A 422 -3.57 10.75 4.94
N ALA A 423 -2.79 10.81 3.86
CA ALA A 423 -2.05 11.99 3.44
C ALA A 423 -2.06 12.12 1.92
N ASN A 424 -2.15 13.36 1.42
CA ASN A 424 -2.10 13.67 -0.01
C ASN A 424 -0.70 14.05 -0.49
N LEU A 425 0.31 13.28 -0.07
CA LEU A 425 1.69 13.39 -0.53
C LEU A 425 2.23 12.00 -0.88
N ALA A 426 2.95 11.88 -2.00
CA ALA A 426 3.69 10.69 -2.37
C ALA A 426 4.77 10.35 -1.33
N GLN A 427 4.94 9.07 -0.99
CA GLN A 427 6.04 8.60 -0.13
C GLN A 427 6.10 9.30 1.24
N ALA A 428 4.94 9.64 1.81
CA ALA A 428 4.85 10.26 3.14
C ALA A 428 5.02 9.23 4.28
N ASN A 429 5.86 8.20 4.07
CA ASN A 429 6.00 7.07 4.98
C ASN A 429 6.61 7.46 6.32
N SER A 430 7.59 8.36 6.32
CA SER A 430 8.14 8.91 7.55
C SER A 430 7.10 9.71 8.34
N PHE A 431 6.22 10.45 7.65
CA PHE A 431 5.15 11.20 8.29
C PHE A 431 4.16 10.27 8.98
N TYR A 432 3.59 9.27 8.27
CA TYR A 432 2.64 8.37 8.94
C TYR A 432 3.32 7.57 10.05
N GLY A 433 4.58 7.16 9.89
CA GLY A 433 5.29 6.41 10.93
C GLY A 433 5.50 7.24 12.20
N ALA A 434 5.77 8.54 12.06
CA ALA A 434 5.91 9.46 13.18
C ALA A 434 4.56 9.71 13.87
N VAL A 435 3.50 9.94 13.09
CA VAL A 435 2.13 10.12 13.59
C VAL A 435 1.60 8.88 14.28
N GLU A 436 1.76 7.70 13.67
CA GLU A 436 1.36 6.41 14.22
C GLU A 436 2.00 6.20 15.59
N GLN A 437 3.33 6.35 15.67
CA GLN A 437 4.07 6.16 16.91
C GLN A 437 3.59 7.13 18.00
N PHE A 438 3.46 8.41 17.66
CA PHE A 438 2.99 9.42 18.61
C PHE A 438 1.56 9.13 19.08
N ALA A 439 0.66 8.76 18.15
CA ALA A 439 -0.73 8.44 18.45
C ALA A 439 -0.87 7.20 19.35
N VAL A 440 -0.08 6.15 19.12
CA VAL A 440 -0.03 4.98 20.00
C VAL A 440 0.49 5.35 21.38
N GLU A 441 1.58 6.12 21.45
CA GLU A 441 2.14 6.57 22.72
C GLU A 441 1.13 7.41 23.52
N THR A 442 0.43 8.34 22.87
CA THR A 442 -0.63 9.12 23.51
C THR A 442 -1.78 8.22 23.98
N ALA A 443 -2.32 7.36 23.10
CA ALA A 443 -3.49 6.53 23.40
C ALA A 443 -3.24 5.50 24.52
N LEU A 444 -2.00 5.01 24.63
CA LEU A 444 -1.58 4.06 25.66
C LEU A 444 -0.89 4.73 26.86
N SER A 445 -0.83 6.06 26.89
CA SER A 445 -0.16 6.86 27.94
C SER A 445 1.30 6.44 28.17
N LEU A 446 2.01 6.15 27.08
CA LEU A 446 3.44 5.83 27.08
C LEU A 446 4.28 7.11 26.99
N ALA A 447 5.55 7.00 27.34
CA ALA A 447 6.49 8.11 27.17
C ALA A 447 6.76 8.35 25.68
N HIS A 448 6.67 9.61 25.25
CA HIS A 448 6.99 9.99 23.89
C HIS A 448 8.48 9.83 23.58
N GLN A 449 8.80 9.11 22.52
CA GLN A 449 10.19 8.92 22.08
C GLN A 449 10.65 9.96 21.05
N GLY A 450 9.72 10.76 20.53
CA GLY A 450 9.96 11.68 19.44
C GLY A 450 10.07 10.96 18.09
N ASP A 451 10.37 11.73 17.05
CA ASP A 451 10.33 11.28 15.64
C ASP A 451 11.63 11.53 14.88
N ALA A 452 12.75 11.65 15.60
CA ALA A 452 14.04 12.03 15.01
C ALA A 452 14.50 11.08 13.88
N LEU A 453 14.23 9.78 14.00
CA LEU A 453 14.59 8.79 12.98
C LEU A 453 13.74 8.94 11.72
N GLN A 454 12.45 9.25 11.88
CA GLN A 454 11.52 9.51 10.78
C GLN A 454 11.88 10.83 10.08
N VAL A 455 12.22 11.88 10.83
CA VAL A 455 12.74 13.14 10.29
C VAL A 455 14.00 12.89 9.47
N GLU A 456 14.96 12.15 10.01
CA GLU A 456 16.20 11.81 9.30
C GLU A 456 15.91 11.04 8.00
N ALA A 457 15.05 10.02 8.04
CA ALA A 457 14.66 9.26 6.86
C ALA A 457 13.94 10.13 5.82
N SER A 458 13.08 11.06 6.26
CA SER A 458 12.38 12.00 5.38
C SER A 458 13.37 12.95 4.68
N GLU A 459 14.32 13.51 5.41
CA GLU A 459 15.33 14.41 4.85
C GLU A 459 16.33 13.65 3.97
N GLN A 460 16.61 12.38 4.25
CA GLN A 460 17.39 11.52 3.35
C GLN A 460 16.68 11.30 2.01
N LEU A 461 15.38 10.97 2.01
CA LEU A 461 14.59 10.81 0.79
C LEU A 461 14.54 12.12 -0.01
N ILE A 462 14.25 13.24 0.65
CA ILE A 462 14.23 14.57 0.04
C ILE A 462 15.60 14.93 -0.57
N GLY A 463 16.68 14.62 0.15
CA GLY A 463 18.05 14.78 -0.34
C GLY A 463 18.33 13.96 -1.60
N GLN A 464 17.90 12.69 -1.63
CA GLN A 464 18.02 11.83 -2.81
C GLN A 464 17.27 12.41 -4.02
N LEU A 465 16.04 12.91 -3.83
CA LEU A 465 15.27 13.54 -4.90
C LEU A 465 15.97 14.80 -5.44
N ARG A 466 16.50 15.64 -4.54
CA ARG A 466 17.30 16.82 -4.91
C ARG A 466 18.55 16.42 -5.70
N ASP A 467 19.28 15.40 -5.26
CA ASP A 467 20.51 14.94 -5.93
C ASP A 467 20.23 14.35 -7.32
N ILE A 468 19.10 13.63 -7.47
CA ILE A 468 18.61 13.14 -8.76
C ILE A 468 18.30 14.33 -9.68
N ALA A 469 17.55 15.32 -9.21
CA ALA A 469 17.22 16.51 -9.97
C ALA A 469 18.48 17.29 -10.39
N ALA A 470 19.43 17.48 -9.47
CA ALA A 470 20.69 18.19 -9.74
C ALA A 470 21.60 17.44 -10.74
N SER A 471 21.49 16.11 -10.81
CA SER A 471 22.25 15.26 -11.73
C SER A 471 21.53 15.01 -13.06
N SER A 472 20.29 15.48 -13.19
CA SER A 472 19.46 15.32 -14.38
C SER A 472 19.76 16.44 -15.37
N ILE A 473 20.27 16.08 -16.55
CA ILE A 473 20.60 17.03 -17.62
C ILE A 473 19.63 16.90 -18.80
N PRO A 474 19.34 17.99 -19.53
CA PRO A 474 18.51 17.93 -20.73
C PRO A 474 19.07 16.93 -21.75
N VAL A 475 18.20 16.09 -22.31
CA VAL A 475 18.62 15.10 -23.29
C VAL A 475 18.97 15.75 -24.61
N GLU A 476 20.18 15.52 -25.10
CA GLU A 476 20.60 15.97 -26.42
C GLU A 476 19.82 15.23 -27.51
N ARG A 477 19.26 15.97 -28.48
CA ARG A 477 18.43 15.39 -29.54
C ARG A 477 19.13 14.28 -30.31
N ALA A 478 20.43 14.45 -30.59
CA ALA A 478 21.23 13.46 -31.30
C ALA A 478 21.35 12.12 -30.53
N ARG A 479 21.45 12.19 -29.19
CA ARG A 479 21.51 11.00 -28.32
C ARG A 479 20.18 10.28 -28.21
N ALA A 480 19.08 11.01 -28.29
CA ALA A 480 17.75 10.42 -28.18
C ALA A 480 17.19 9.87 -29.50
N LEU A 481 17.76 10.26 -30.66
CA LEU A 481 17.37 9.75 -31.99
C LEU A 481 17.19 8.22 -32.06
N PRO A 482 18.10 7.40 -31.49
CA PRO A 482 17.97 5.95 -31.54
C PRO A 482 16.76 5.42 -30.76
N TYR A 483 16.15 6.19 -29.87
CA TYR A 483 15.05 5.80 -28.99
C TYR A 483 13.68 6.33 -29.43
N LEU A 484 13.61 7.24 -30.41
CA LEU A 484 12.33 7.80 -30.85
C LEU A 484 11.49 6.74 -31.58
N GLY A 485 10.19 6.72 -31.30
CA GLY A 485 9.24 5.87 -32.02
C GLY A 485 8.09 5.37 -31.15
N GLU A 486 7.25 4.56 -31.80
CA GLU A 486 6.13 3.85 -31.19
C GLU A 486 6.59 2.47 -30.71
N TYR A 487 6.20 2.12 -29.50
CA TYR A 487 6.53 0.88 -28.82
C TYR A 487 5.26 0.08 -28.53
N GLU A 488 5.44 -1.19 -28.18
CA GLU A 488 4.40 -2.02 -27.60
C GLU A 488 3.71 -1.28 -26.43
N HIS A 489 2.49 -1.71 -26.09
CA HIS A 489 1.75 -1.16 -24.94
C HIS A 489 1.39 0.32 -25.06
N HIS A 490 1.17 0.81 -26.28
CA HIS A 490 0.83 2.22 -26.59
C HIS A 490 1.87 3.23 -26.09
N ALA A 491 3.08 2.76 -25.78
CA ALA A 491 4.15 3.61 -25.32
C ALA A 491 4.80 4.33 -26.52
N ARG A 492 5.08 5.62 -26.36
CA ARG A 492 5.78 6.42 -27.37
C ARG A 492 6.92 7.19 -26.74
N VAL A 493 8.10 7.12 -27.34
CA VAL A 493 9.24 7.97 -26.96
C VAL A 493 9.42 9.04 -28.02
N ASP A 494 9.40 10.31 -27.63
CA ASP A 494 9.46 11.44 -28.56
C ASP A 494 10.18 12.67 -27.96
N PHE A 495 10.45 13.68 -28.81
CA PHE A 495 10.75 15.04 -28.38
C PHE A 495 9.54 15.95 -28.59
N THR A 496 8.99 16.45 -27.49
CA THR A 496 7.89 17.43 -27.49
C THR A 496 8.39 18.82 -27.10
N SER A 497 7.48 19.77 -26.95
CA SER A 497 7.78 21.08 -26.32
C SER A 497 8.26 20.97 -24.87
N GLN A 498 8.03 19.82 -24.21
CA GLN A 498 8.51 19.52 -22.85
C GLN A 498 9.89 18.83 -22.84
N GLY A 499 10.53 18.64 -24.00
CA GLY A 499 11.81 17.94 -24.12
C GLY A 499 11.64 16.47 -24.50
N PHE A 500 12.54 15.62 -24.03
CA PHE A 500 12.50 14.17 -24.29
C PHE A 500 11.48 13.52 -23.34
N VAL A 501 10.55 12.73 -23.88
CA VAL A 501 9.43 12.20 -23.10
C VAL A 501 9.12 10.75 -23.44
N LEU A 502 8.58 10.03 -22.47
CA LEU A 502 7.85 8.77 -22.64
C LEU A 502 6.35 9.06 -22.44
N THR A 503 5.52 8.77 -23.43
CA THR A 503 4.06 8.89 -23.34
C THR A 503 3.46 7.51 -23.20
N GLY A 504 2.54 7.34 -22.24
CA GLY A 504 1.72 6.15 -22.05
C GLY A 504 0.25 6.53 -21.88
N ASP A 505 -0.58 5.60 -21.41
CA ASP A 505 -2.02 5.81 -21.23
C ASP A 505 -2.33 6.91 -20.19
N PHE A 506 -1.45 7.11 -19.20
CA PHE A 506 -1.64 8.03 -18.07
C PHE A 506 -0.96 9.39 -18.26
N GLY A 507 -0.51 9.67 -19.49
CA GLY A 507 0.03 10.96 -19.88
C GLY A 507 1.51 10.95 -20.25
N VAL A 508 2.13 12.13 -20.17
CA VAL A 508 3.48 12.39 -20.63
C VAL A 508 4.44 12.35 -19.43
N ILE A 509 5.47 11.53 -19.52
CA ILE A 509 6.53 11.37 -18.54
C ILE A 509 7.78 12.10 -19.07
N PRO A 510 8.15 13.26 -18.51
CA PRO A 510 9.39 13.94 -18.88
C PRO A 510 10.60 13.11 -18.48
N LEU A 511 11.56 13.01 -19.39
CA LEU A 511 12.80 12.27 -19.21
C LEU A 511 14.01 13.20 -19.34
N ALA A 512 14.95 13.06 -18.40
CA ALA A 512 16.27 13.67 -18.46
C ALA A 512 17.35 12.61 -18.50
N GLU A 513 18.53 12.95 -19.00
CA GLU A 513 19.68 12.05 -18.93
C GLU A 513 20.31 12.16 -17.54
N TYR A 514 20.59 11.02 -16.91
CA TYR A 514 21.20 10.99 -15.59
C TYR A 514 22.72 11.02 -15.71
N ALA A 515 23.37 12.08 -15.23
CA ALA A 515 24.82 12.18 -15.07
C ALA A 515 25.67 11.73 -16.29
N ASP A 516 25.21 12.00 -17.52
CA ASP A 516 25.89 11.59 -18.77
C ASP A 516 26.12 10.08 -18.90
N SER A 517 25.29 9.28 -18.21
CA SER A 517 25.43 7.81 -18.13
C SER A 517 24.84 7.05 -19.32
N GLY A 518 24.08 7.73 -20.19
CA GLY A 518 23.24 7.10 -21.20
C GLY A 518 21.95 6.47 -20.65
N ALA A 519 21.67 6.61 -19.34
CA ALA A 519 20.38 6.27 -18.76
C ALA A 519 19.48 7.51 -18.69
N PHE A 520 18.19 7.34 -19.01
CA PHE A 520 17.19 8.42 -18.90
C PHE A 520 16.31 8.20 -17.69
N VAL A 521 16.17 9.20 -16.83
CA VAL A 521 15.36 9.17 -15.61
C VAL A 521 14.18 10.14 -15.71
N ARG A 522 13.11 9.85 -14.99
CA ARG A 522 11.98 10.77 -14.83
C ARG A 522 12.39 12.01 -14.04
N THR A 523 11.87 13.18 -14.42
CA THR A 523 12.08 14.46 -13.72
C THR A 523 10.77 15.20 -13.44
N GLY A 524 10.76 16.11 -12.46
CA GLY A 524 9.70 17.09 -12.21
C GLY A 524 8.65 16.68 -11.18
N GLU A 525 7.38 17.06 -11.42
CA GLU A 525 6.24 17.00 -10.49
C GLU A 525 5.86 15.59 -10.02
N LEU A 526 6.53 14.55 -10.52
CA LEU A 526 6.26 13.16 -10.16
C LEU A 526 7.58 12.43 -9.81
N GLU A 527 8.55 13.18 -9.30
CA GLU A 527 9.80 12.68 -8.76
C GLU A 527 9.56 11.68 -7.61
N GLY A 528 10.35 10.59 -7.59
CA GLY A 528 10.19 9.47 -6.66
C GLY A 528 9.75 8.15 -7.30
N MET A 529 9.21 8.18 -8.52
CA MET A 529 9.14 6.98 -9.38
C MET A 529 10.18 7.09 -10.48
N THR A 530 11.22 6.28 -10.38
CA THR A 530 12.28 6.26 -11.38
C THR A 530 11.89 5.31 -12.51
N PHE A 531 11.67 5.87 -13.70
CA PHE A 531 11.68 5.12 -14.95
C PHE A 531 13.06 5.30 -15.56
N ALA A 532 13.92 4.30 -15.43
CA ALA A 532 15.18 4.30 -16.15
C ALA A 532 14.94 3.68 -17.53
N ILE A 533 15.17 4.43 -18.63
CA ILE A 533 15.33 3.84 -19.96
C ILE A 533 16.79 3.45 -20.15
N PHE A 534 17.07 2.16 -20.27
CA PHE A 534 18.43 1.67 -20.53
C PHE A 534 18.70 1.43 -22.03
N ASP A 535 19.89 1.81 -22.47
CA ASP A 535 20.48 1.42 -23.74
C ASP A 535 20.72 -0.10 -23.78
N SER A 536 19.90 -0.85 -24.52
CA SER A 536 20.29 -2.19 -24.93
C SER A 536 21.23 -2.05 -26.13
N SER A 537 22.53 -1.91 -25.86
CA SER A 537 23.59 -1.74 -26.87
C SER A 537 23.77 -2.93 -27.84
N THR A 538 22.82 -3.88 -27.85
CA THR A 538 22.69 -4.95 -28.84
C THR A 538 21.41 -4.87 -29.68
N HIS A 539 20.41 -4.04 -29.32
CA HIS A 539 19.14 -3.87 -30.05
C HIS A 539 18.62 -2.42 -30.01
N PRO A 540 18.77 -1.61 -31.08
CA PRO A 540 18.20 -0.24 -31.18
C PRO A 540 16.66 -0.20 -31.28
N THR A 541 15.99 -1.30 -30.95
CA THR A 541 14.55 -1.53 -31.06
C THR A 541 13.91 -1.83 -29.70
N GLN A 542 14.63 -1.69 -28.58
CA GLN A 542 14.13 -1.98 -27.24
C GLN A 542 14.42 -0.84 -26.27
N VAL A 543 13.42 -0.50 -25.46
CA VAL A 543 13.50 0.41 -24.33
C VAL A 543 13.19 -0.39 -23.09
N THR A 544 14.12 -0.39 -22.15
CA THR A 544 14.00 -1.15 -20.92
C THR A 544 13.59 -0.19 -19.82
N VAL A 545 12.41 -0.36 -19.23
CA VAL A 545 11.85 0.48 -18.16
C VAL A 545 11.91 -0.28 -16.84
N GLY A 546 12.57 0.27 -15.83
CA GLY A 546 12.62 -0.37 -14.51
C GLY A 546 12.81 0.64 -13.38
N ALA A 547 12.49 0.19 -12.17
CA ALA A 547 12.88 0.86 -10.94
C ALA A 547 14.32 0.45 -10.57
N PRO A 548 15.17 1.39 -10.13
CA PRO A 548 16.49 1.05 -9.62
C PRO A 548 16.39 0.14 -8.37
N GLY A 549 17.26 -0.87 -8.26
CA GLY A 549 17.32 -1.80 -7.11
C GLY A 549 18.74 -2.34 -6.90
N GLU A 550 19.13 -2.61 -5.64
CA GLU A 550 20.52 -2.87 -5.18
C GLU A 550 21.27 -4.00 -5.89
N ASP A 551 20.53 -4.94 -6.48
CA ASP A 551 21.02 -6.11 -7.19
C ASP A 551 20.88 -6.01 -8.72
N GLY A 552 20.37 -4.89 -9.23
CA GLY A 552 20.13 -4.68 -10.65
C GLY A 552 18.90 -5.39 -11.20
N LEU A 553 17.96 -5.85 -10.36
CA LEU A 553 16.69 -6.43 -10.82
C LEU A 553 15.50 -6.07 -9.90
N SER A 554 14.87 -4.92 -10.15
CA SER A 554 13.48 -5.06 -10.59
C SER A 554 13.58 -5.67 -11.99
N GLN A 555 12.92 -6.81 -12.25
CA GLN A 555 12.92 -7.34 -13.61
C GLN A 555 12.48 -6.18 -14.53
N PRO A 556 13.29 -5.76 -15.49
CA PRO A 556 12.94 -4.57 -16.21
C PRO A 556 11.86 -4.90 -17.24
N PHE A 557 10.94 -3.97 -17.43
CA PHE A 557 9.91 -4.05 -18.44
C PHE A 557 10.45 -3.61 -19.79
N VAL A 558 10.55 -4.55 -20.73
CA VAL A 558 11.10 -4.28 -22.05
C VAL A 558 9.98 -3.87 -23.01
N LEU A 559 9.94 -2.59 -23.35
CA LEU A 559 9.16 -2.05 -24.45
C LEU A 559 9.86 -2.33 -25.77
N ARG A 560 9.23 -3.06 -26.69
CA ARG A 560 9.78 -3.28 -28.04
C ARG A 560 9.19 -2.30 -29.04
N ARG A 561 10.01 -1.75 -29.94
CA ARG A 561 9.57 -0.82 -30.98
C ARG A 561 8.73 -1.55 -32.02
N LEU A 562 7.58 -0.99 -32.38
CA LEU A 562 6.62 -1.60 -33.32
C LEU A 562 7.07 -1.50 -34.78
N ALA A 563 7.86 -0.48 -35.14
CA ALA A 563 8.48 -0.34 -36.47
C ALA A 563 9.75 0.52 -36.39
N ALA A 564 10.80 0.17 -37.16
CA ALA A 564 11.95 1.05 -37.34
C ALA A 564 11.55 2.27 -38.18
N PRO A 565 12.04 3.49 -37.86
CA PRO A 565 11.74 4.71 -38.61
C PRO A 565 12.18 4.68 -40.07
#